data_AF-A0A2T6M107-F1
#
_entry.id   AF-A0A2T6M107-F1
#
_cell.length_a   1.000
_cell.length_b   1.000
_cell.length_c   1.000
_cell.angle_alpha   90.00
_cell.angle_beta   90.00
_cell.angle_gamma   90.00
#
_symmetry.space_group_name_H-M   'P 1'
#
loop_
_entity.id
_entity.type
_entity.pdbx_description
1 polymer ?
#
loop_
_entity_poly.entity_id
_entity_poly.type
_entity_poly.pdbx_seq_one_letter_code
_entity_poly.pdbx_strand_id
1 'polypeptide(L)'
;MLRWPAWTISRAPRSLQGQMLLAIALALLVAQGLSAALIWREQNERRVQLTVNEAAFRLIGQPPRENHPPDGRPHGPPPDDIWRLPRPLRVRVDVNSPEQPGDRQRSDVASALHDVLETQGLVHRQVLVVERDPQADAIVGAWFGDVSKRLESFGDHRPQARLIIASIQRPDGTWLTARILSPANERQVILSLLMQTVLLYFVLVGAVALILRRIARPLKALTGRVEAFARERNADGQLEPEGPDDIRRLIVAHNAMEARIVGLLDEKDVMLGAIGHDLKTPLAALRVRIEAVEDENERARMAATIEDINRSLDDILSLARVGRPSDPLETTELSALVTDVMGEYEDMGEDVTLEDTVRIVLPLRATWLRRAMRNLVSNALRYGQRARVSLEREDGEAVLRIEDDGPGIPEGDILRMMEPFTRLEASRNTATGGTGLGLTLARAIADQHGGSLVLANRWQAGQVVGLIATLRLPLAA
;
A
#
# COMPACT_ATOMS: atom_id res chain seq x y z
N MET A 1 -29.00 16.03 12.23
CA MET A 1 -28.17 14.92 11.72
C MET A 1 -27.88 15.16 10.24
N LEU A 2 -26.80 15.88 9.91
CA LEU A 2 -26.39 16.05 8.51
C LEU A 2 -25.73 14.76 8.02
N ARG A 3 -26.39 14.05 7.10
CA ARG A 3 -25.81 12.91 6.39
C ARG A 3 -24.83 13.43 5.34
N TRP A 4 -23.55 13.14 5.55
CA TRP A 4 -22.52 13.35 4.53
C TRP A 4 -22.76 12.39 3.36
N PRO A 5 -22.67 12.86 2.12
CA PRO A 5 -23.03 12.04 0.97
C PRO A 5 -21.89 11.09 0.58
N ALA A 6 -22.23 9.84 0.25
CA ALA A 6 -21.36 8.65 0.15
C ALA A 6 -20.38 8.58 -1.06
N TRP A 7 -20.04 9.71 -1.69
CA TRP A 7 -19.28 9.77 -2.94
C TRP A 7 -17.82 10.25 -2.76
N THR A 8 -17.38 10.52 -1.53
CA THR A 8 -16.00 10.95 -1.24
C THR A 8 -15.06 9.85 -0.73
N ILE A 9 -15.54 8.64 -0.45
CA ILE A 9 -14.71 7.57 0.15
C ILE A 9 -14.15 6.58 -0.91
N SER A 10 -14.65 6.58 -2.15
CA SER A 10 -14.24 5.57 -3.17
C SER A 10 -12.84 5.77 -3.76
N ARG A 11 -12.15 6.87 -3.45
CA ARG A 11 -10.74 7.13 -3.83
C ARG A 11 -9.75 7.09 -2.67
N ALA A 12 -10.19 6.67 -1.48
CA ALA A 12 -9.27 6.51 -0.37
C ALA A 12 -8.24 5.40 -0.69
N PRO A 13 -6.95 5.61 -0.44
CA PRO A 13 -5.94 4.58 -0.64
C PRO A 13 -6.29 3.34 0.19
N ARG A 14 -6.24 2.17 -0.45
CA ARG A 14 -6.49 0.87 0.21
C ARG A 14 -5.31 0.38 1.05
N SER A 15 -4.11 0.91 0.81
CA SER A 15 -2.94 0.57 1.61
C SER A 15 -2.94 1.32 2.94
N LEU A 16 -2.57 0.62 4.02
CA LEU A 16 -2.42 1.21 5.36
C LEU A 16 -1.48 2.43 5.34
N GLN A 17 -0.41 2.35 4.54
CA GLN A 17 0.50 3.47 4.30
C GLN A 17 -0.21 4.70 3.73
N GLY A 18 -1.06 4.51 2.71
CA GLY A 18 -1.78 5.63 2.10
C GLY A 18 -2.83 6.21 3.04
N GLN A 19 -3.48 5.38 3.86
CA GLN A 19 -4.44 5.84 4.87
C GLN A 19 -3.76 6.68 5.96
N MET A 20 -2.62 6.21 6.49
CA MET A 20 -1.83 6.97 7.46
C MET A 20 -1.33 8.29 6.88
N LEU A 21 -0.79 8.27 5.66
CA LEU A 21 -0.31 9.48 5.00
C LEU A 21 -1.44 10.48 4.76
N LEU A 22 -2.62 10.02 4.34
CA LEU A 22 -3.80 10.86 4.17
C LEU A 22 -4.26 11.45 5.49
N ALA A 23 -4.34 10.65 6.56
CA ALA A 23 -4.75 11.11 7.87
C ALA A 23 -3.78 12.17 8.44
N ILE A 24 -2.48 11.92 8.33
CA ILE A 24 -1.45 12.88 8.79
C ILE A 24 -1.49 14.14 7.94
N ALA A 25 -1.56 14.02 6.61
CA ALA A 25 -1.67 15.18 5.73
C ALA A 25 -2.91 16.03 6.04
N LEU A 26 -4.06 15.40 6.29
CA LEU A 26 -5.29 16.09 6.69
C LEU A 26 -5.13 16.79 8.05
N ALA A 27 -4.58 16.12 9.05
CA ALA A 27 -4.33 16.70 10.36
C ALA A 27 -3.38 17.91 10.28
N LEU A 28 -2.33 17.80 9.48
CA LEU A 28 -1.38 18.90 9.23
C LEU A 28 -2.02 20.06 8.48
N LEU A 29 -2.87 19.79 7.50
CA LEU A 29 -3.61 20.82 6.76
C LEU A 29 -4.53 21.61 7.71
N VAL A 30 -5.25 20.92 8.59
CA VAL A 30 -6.11 21.55 9.60
C VAL A 30 -5.28 22.39 10.58
N ALA A 31 -4.19 21.83 11.11
CA ALA A 31 -3.31 22.53 12.04
C ALA A 31 -2.70 23.81 11.43
N GLN A 32 -2.24 23.73 10.18
CA GLN A 32 -1.68 24.88 9.48
C GLN A 32 -2.74 25.90 9.08
N GLY A 33 -3.94 25.47 8.69
CA GLY A 33 -5.07 26.37 8.45
C GLY A 33 -5.43 27.17 9.71
N LEU A 34 -5.49 26.51 10.86
CA LEU A 34 -5.72 27.17 12.16
C LEU A 34 -4.58 28.13 12.51
N SER A 35 -3.32 27.70 12.35
CA SER A 35 -2.15 28.55 12.62
C SER A 35 -2.15 29.80 11.72
N ALA A 36 -2.43 29.65 10.43
CA ALA A 36 -2.50 30.76 9.48
C ALA A 36 -3.63 31.73 9.83
N ALA A 37 -4.80 31.22 10.23
CA ALA A 37 -5.94 32.03 10.65
C ALA A 37 -5.65 32.83 11.93
N LEU A 38 -4.97 32.22 12.92
CA LEU A 38 -4.56 32.88 14.16
C LEU A 38 -3.55 34.00 13.90
N ILE A 39 -2.52 33.72 13.11
CA ILE A 39 -1.51 34.72 12.74
C ILE A 39 -2.18 35.87 11.97
N TRP A 40 -3.08 35.56 11.04
CA TRP A 40 -3.81 36.59 10.29
C TRP A 40 -4.66 37.48 11.20
N ARG A 41 -5.38 36.88 12.16
CA ARG A 41 -6.18 37.61 13.14
C ARG A 41 -5.32 38.53 14.01
N GLU A 42 -4.23 38.01 14.57
CA GLU A 42 -3.32 38.79 15.41
C GLU A 42 -2.69 39.96 14.65
N GLN A 43 -2.24 39.73 13.41
CA GLN A 43 -1.72 40.78 12.55
C GLN A 43 -2.77 41.85 12.25
N ASN A 44 -4.03 41.46 12.09
CA ASN A 44 -5.13 42.41 11.88
C ASN A 44 -5.41 43.26 13.12
N GLU A 45 -5.49 42.63 14.29
CA GLU A 45 -5.72 43.32 15.57
C GLU A 45 -4.57 44.31 15.88
N ARG A 46 -3.31 43.88 15.71
CA ARG A 46 -2.14 44.77 15.87
C ARG A 46 -2.20 45.98 14.94
N ARG A 47 -2.59 45.81 13.68
CA ARG A 47 -2.72 46.92 12.72
C ARG A 47 -3.80 47.93 13.12
N VAL A 48 -4.96 47.45 13.57
CA VAL A 48 -6.03 48.32 14.06
C VAL A 48 -5.53 49.12 15.25
N GLN A 49 -4.90 48.47 16.23
CA GLN A 49 -4.36 49.15 17.41
C GLN A 49 -3.31 50.22 17.05
N LEU A 50 -2.36 49.92 16.15
CA LEU A 50 -1.36 50.90 15.70
C LEU A 50 -2.00 52.12 15.04
N THR A 51 -3.00 51.90 14.17
CA THR A 51 -3.75 52.98 13.51
C THR A 51 -4.50 53.84 14.54
N VAL A 52 -5.19 53.22 15.48
CA VAL A 52 -5.95 53.91 16.53
C VAL A 52 -5.03 54.74 17.42
N ASN A 53 -3.91 54.16 17.87
CA ASN A 53 -2.98 54.84 18.76
C ASN A 53 -2.32 56.05 18.08
N GLU A 54 -1.94 55.91 16.81
CA GLU A 54 -1.41 57.02 16.00
C GLU A 54 -2.46 58.11 15.76
N ALA A 55 -3.72 57.74 15.52
CA ALA A 55 -4.83 58.69 15.37
C ALA A 55 -5.11 59.45 16.68
N ALA A 56 -5.24 58.73 17.80
CA ALA A 56 -5.46 59.31 19.11
C ALA A 56 -4.32 60.27 19.49
N PHE A 57 -3.06 59.85 19.32
CA PHE A 57 -1.89 60.69 19.60
C PHE A 57 -1.91 62.00 18.80
N ARG A 58 -2.30 61.95 17.52
CA ARG A 58 -2.38 63.15 16.66
C ARG A 58 -3.55 64.06 17.03
N LEU A 59 -4.69 63.50 17.42
CA LEU A 59 -5.88 64.26 17.81
C LEU A 59 -5.74 64.90 19.20
N ILE A 60 -5.03 64.24 20.14
CA ILE A 60 -4.80 64.72 21.51
C ILE A 60 -3.59 65.68 21.58
N GLY A 61 -2.50 65.36 20.88
CA GLY A 61 -1.17 65.89 21.17
C GLY A 61 -0.72 67.12 20.36
N GLN A 62 -1.48 67.61 19.38
CA GLN A 62 -1.05 68.73 18.53
C GLN A 62 -2.09 69.85 18.47
N PRO A 63 -1.76 71.08 18.93
CA PRO A 63 -2.65 72.22 18.72
C PRO A 63 -2.74 72.53 17.22
N PRO A 64 -3.95 72.56 16.63
CA PRO A 64 -4.11 72.93 15.24
C PRO A 64 -3.69 74.39 15.05
N ARG A 65 -2.85 74.68 14.04
CA ARG A 65 -2.56 76.07 13.65
C ARG A 65 -3.70 76.59 12.77
N GLU A 66 -4.29 77.71 13.17
CA GLU A 66 -5.23 78.48 12.36
C GLU A 66 -4.53 79.06 11.12
N ASN A 67 -5.00 78.65 9.95
CA ASN A 67 -4.98 79.38 8.67
C ASN A 67 -3.77 80.27 8.36
N HIS A 68 -2.58 79.70 8.18
CA HIS A 68 -1.56 80.32 7.33
C HIS A 68 -1.08 79.31 6.28
N PRO A 69 -1.17 79.62 4.97
CA PRO A 69 -0.48 78.84 3.95
C PRO A 69 1.02 78.92 4.24
N PRO A 70 1.78 77.82 4.13
CA PRO A 70 3.23 77.89 4.24
C PRO A 70 3.76 78.79 3.12
N ASP A 71 4.46 79.88 3.47
CA ASP A 71 5.32 80.58 2.53
C ASP A 71 6.46 79.64 2.15
N GLY A 72 6.34 79.03 0.97
CA GLY A 72 7.34 78.13 0.40
C GLY A 72 6.88 76.68 0.27
N ARG A 73 7.30 76.04 -0.84
CA ARG A 73 7.10 74.61 -1.07
C ARG A 73 7.71 73.82 0.10
N PRO A 74 7.00 72.85 0.70
CA PRO A 74 7.59 72.00 1.74
C PRO A 74 8.86 71.36 1.19
N HIS A 75 9.97 71.44 1.94
CA HIS A 75 11.10 70.55 1.66
C HIS A 75 10.56 69.11 1.74
N GLY A 76 10.76 68.34 0.66
CA GLY A 76 10.30 66.96 0.61
C GLY A 76 10.89 66.15 1.77
N PRO A 77 10.17 65.15 2.31
CA PRO A 77 10.74 64.30 3.35
C PRO A 77 12.05 63.65 2.86
N PRO A 78 13.00 63.34 3.76
CA PRO A 78 14.13 62.49 3.40
C PRO A 78 13.61 61.16 2.81
N PRO A 79 14.36 60.52 1.88
CA PRO A 79 13.93 59.30 1.19
C PRO A 79 13.45 58.18 2.13
N ASP A 80 13.96 58.18 3.36
CA ASP A 80 13.81 57.09 4.32
C ASP A 80 12.48 57.14 5.13
N ASP A 81 11.69 58.22 5.04
CA ASP A 81 10.49 58.37 5.88
C ASP A 81 9.29 59.04 5.16
N ILE A 82 8.94 58.47 4.01
CA ILE A 82 7.80 58.91 3.17
C ILE A 82 6.43 58.72 3.86
N TRP A 83 6.38 57.92 4.92
CA TRP A 83 5.15 57.60 5.68
C TRP A 83 4.75 58.69 6.67
N ARG A 84 5.64 59.66 6.94
CA ARG A 84 5.35 60.82 7.77
C ARG A 84 4.94 62.02 6.91
N LEU A 85 3.65 62.33 6.92
CA LEU A 85 3.13 63.57 6.32
C LEU A 85 3.85 64.80 6.89
N PRO A 86 4.07 65.89 6.13
CA PRO A 86 4.52 67.16 6.67
C PRO A 86 3.60 67.70 7.77
N ARG A 87 4.16 68.35 8.80
CA ARG A 87 3.40 68.90 9.94
C ARG A 87 2.09 69.63 9.56
N PRO A 88 2.03 70.53 8.54
CA PRO A 88 0.79 71.24 8.19
C PRO A 88 -0.30 70.35 7.57
N LEU A 89 0.04 69.14 7.12
CA LEU A 89 -0.90 68.20 6.48
C LEU A 89 -1.40 67.12 7.44
N ARG A 90 -0.89 67.07 8.68
CA ARG A 90 -1.19 66.03 9.68
C ARG A 90 -2.52 66.22 10.38
N VAL A 91 -2.79 67.44 10.84
CA VAL A 91 -3.98 67.77 11.66
C VAL A 91 -4.56 69.08 11.18
N ARG A 92 -5.87 69.11 10.93
CA ARG A 92 -6.61 70.31 10.50
C ARG A 92 -7.95 70.41 11.21
N VAL A 93 -8.43 71.64 11.33
CA VAL A 93 -9.80 71.95 11.76
C VAL A 93 -10.57 72.46 10.56
N ASP A 94 -11.66 71.81 10.22
CA ASP A 94 -12.53 72.19 9.10
C ASP A 94 -14.00 72.25 9.59
N VAL A 95 -14.84 73.06 8.95
CA VAL A 95 -16.25 73.27 9.37
C VAL A 95 -17.17 72.19 8.78
N ASN A 96 -16.81 71.63 7.62
CA ASN A 96 -17.58 70.62 6.92
C ASN A 96 -17.05 69.21 7.21
N SER A 97 -17.91 68.20 7.03
CA SER A 97 -17.49 66.80 7.13
C SER A 97 -16.33 66.51 6.16
N PRO A 98 -15.29 65.78 6.58
CA PRO A 98 -14.15 65.43 5.73
C PRO A 98 -14.44 64.26 4.77
N GLU A 99 -15.63 63.64 4.87
CA GLU A 99 -16.08 62.54 4.02
C GLU A 99 -16.27 62.98 2.55
N GLN A 100 -15.83 62.14 1.62
CA GLN A 100 -16.00 62.35 0.18
C GLN A 100 -16.65 61.13 -0.48
N PRO A 101 -17.35 61.31 -1.62
CA PRO A 101 -17.89 60.20 -2.40
C PRO A 101 -16.78 59.23 -2.83
N GLY A 102 -16.88 57.96 -2.43
CA GLY A 102 -15.89 56.92 -2.73
C GLY A 102 -15.00 56.51 -1.56
N ASP A 103 -15.12 57.17 -0.41
CA ASP A 103 -14.44 56.78 0.83
C ASP A 103 -14.92 55.42 1.34
N ARG A 104 -13.97 54.63 1.87
CA ARG A 104 -14.30 53.39 2.61
C ARG A 104 -14.30 53.67 4.10
N GLN A 105 -15.48 53.65 4.72
CA GLN A 105 -15.58 53.81 6.17
C GLN A 105 -14.95 52.62 6.91
N ARG A 106 -14.17 52.93 7.96
CA ARG A 106 -13.49 51.95 8.83
C ARG A 106 -14.11 51.96 10.22
N SER A 107 -15.26 51.31 10.35
CA SER A 107 -16.03 51.25 11.60
C SER A 107 -15.30 50.53 12.72
N ASP A 108 -14.43 49.57 12.40
CA ASP A 108 -13.54 48.86 13.32
C ASP A 108 -12.57 49.82 14.02
N VAL A 109 -11.93 50.69 13.25
CA VAL A 109 -10.99 51.71 13.76
C VAL A 109 -11.75 52.85 14.44
N ALA A 110 -12.88 53.28 13.90
CA ALA A 110 -13.69 54.36 14.46
C ALA A 110 -14.22 54.02 15.86
N SER A 111 -14.71 52.79 16.06
CA SER A 111 -15.22 52.35 17.37
C SER A 111 -14.09 52.27 18.39
N ALA A 112 -12.96 51.66 18.04
CA ALA A 112 -11.80 51.59 18.94
C ALA A 112 -11.19 52.98 19.25
N LEU A 113 -11.23 53.90 18.29
CA LEU A 113 -10.79 55.29 18.50
C LEU A 113 -11.75 56.04 19.42
N HIS A 114 -13.06 55.85 19.28
CA HIS A 114 -14.07 56.42 20.18
C HIS A 114 -13.78 56.02 21.64
N ASP A 115 -13.58 54.72 21.90
CA ASP A 115 -13.28 54.20 23.25
C ASP A 115 -12.01 54.84 23.85
N VAL A 116 -10.95 54.98 23.05
CA VAL A 116 -9.70 55.61 23.49
C VAL A 116 -9.90 57.09 23.81
N LEU A 117 -10.64 57.82 22.98
CA LEU A 117 -10.89 59.25 23.18
C LEU A 117 -11.78 59.51 24.41
N GLU A 118 -12.81 58.69 24.64
CA GLU A 118 -13.63 58.76 25.84
C GLU A 118 -12.80 58.50 27.11
N THR A 119 -11.94 57.48 27.07
CA THR A 119 -11.05 57.15 28.20
C THR A 119 -10.09 58.30 28.54
N GLN A 120 -9.66 59.06 27.53
CA GLN A 120 -8.81 60.24 27.69
C GLN A 120 -9.60 61.52 28.06
N GLY A 121 -10.92 61.43 28.24
CA GLY A 121 -11.77 62.56 28.64
C GLY A 121 -12.06 63.58 27.55
N LEU A 122 -11.88 63.23 26.27
CA LEU A 122 -12.19 64.14 25.15
C LEU A 122 -13.67 64.07 24.76
N VAL A 123 -14.40 65.16 25.00
CA VAL A 123 -15.81 65.28 24.60
C VAL A 123 -15.91 65.49 23.08
N HIS A 124 -16.64 64.59 22.41
CA HIS A 124 -16.88 64.65 20.96
C HIS A 124 -18.29 64.13 20.63
N ARG A 125 -18.89 64.62 19.54
CA ARG A 125 -20.24 64.22 19.09
C ARG A 125 -20.22 62.98 18.20
N GLN A 126 -19.19 62.85 17.38
CA GLN A 126 -19.06 61.79 16.40
C GLN A 126 -17.59 61.51 16.10
N VAL A 127 -17.25 60.24 15.92
CA VAL A 127 -15.97 59.79 15.35
C VAL A 127 -16.23 59.25 13.95
N LEU A 128 -15.46 59.73 12.98
CA LEU A 128 -15.48 59.24 11.60
C LEU A 128 -14.05 58.82 11.22
N VAL A 129 -13.89 57.58 10.77
CA VAL A 129 -12.63 57.11 10.21
C VAL A 129 -12.88 56.59 8.80
N VAL A 130 -12.20 57.17 7.82
CA VAL A 130 -12.30 56.78 6.40
C VAL A 130 -10.93 56.44 5.83
N GLU A 131 -10.94 55.49 4.91
CA GLU A 131 -9.79 55.09 4.10
C GLU A 131 -9.99 55.62 2.67
N ARG A 132 -9.01 56.39 2.19
CA ARG A 132 -8.99 57.04 0.88
C ARG A 132 -7.68 56.76 0.16
N ASP A 133 -7.71 56.75 -1.18
CA ASP A 133 -6.49 56.82 -1.98
C ASP A 133 -5.80 58.18 -1.73
N PRO A 134 -4.52 58.21 -1.31
CA PRO A 134 -3.81 59.47 -1.07
C PRO A 134 -3.81 60.44 -2.27
N GLN A 135 -3.88 59.96 -3.51
CA GLN A 135 -3.93 60.81 -4.71
C GLN A 135 -5.28 61.49 -4.91
N ALA A 136 -6.35 60.89 -4.40
CA ALA A 136 -7.71 61.44 -4.48
C ALA A 136 -8.00 62.50 -3.41
N ASP A 137 -7.15 62.63 -2.40
CA ASP A 137 -7.34 63.63 -1.34
C ASP A 137 -6.95 65.03 -1.82
N ALA A 138 -7.87 66.00 -1.68
CA ALA A 138 -7.66 67.38 -2.12
C ALA A 138 -6.48 68.10 -1.42
N ILE A 139 -6.05 67.60 -0.24
CA ILE A 139 -5.03 68.24 0.58
C ILE A 139 -3.68 67.52 0.44
N VAL A 140 -3.69 66.19 0.51
CA VAL A 140 -2.49 65.36 0.47
C VAL A 140 -2.10 64.97 -0.96
N GLY A 141 -3.03 64.95 -1.91
CA GLY A 141 -2.84 64.43 -3.26
C GLY A 141 -1.75 65.12 -4.07
N ALA A 142 -1.66 66.45 -4.00
CA ALA A 142 -0.61 67.22 -4.69
C ALA A 142 0.79 66.88 -4.13
N TRP A 143 0.92 66.85 -2.80
CA TRP A 143 2.17 66.49 -2.13
C TRP A 143 2.55 65.02 -2.40
N PHE A 144 1.59 64.09 -2.31
CA PHE A 144 1.85 62.66 -2.50
C PHE A 144 2.18 62.33 -3.96
N GLY A 145 1.57 63.04 -4.92
CA GLY A 145 1.91 62.93 -6.35
C GLY A 145 3.34 63.35 -6.66
N ASP A 146 3.81 64.45 -6.06
CA ASP A 146 5.19 64.93 -6.22
C ASP A 146 6.21 63.97 -5.58
N VAL A 147 5.90 63.42 -4.40
CA VAL A 147 6.72 62.40 -3.73
C VAL A 147 6.77 61.11 -4.55
N SER A 148 5.62 60.65 -5.06
CA SER A 148 5.53 59.42 -5.87
C SER A 148 6.37 59.52 -7.15
N LYS A 149 6.30 60.66 -7.86
CA LYS A 149 7.11 60.90 -9.07
C LYS A 149 8.62 60.90 -8.79
N ARG A 150 9.04 61.44 -7.64
CA ARG A 150 10.45 61.40 -7.23
C ARG A 150 10.91 59.97 -6.97
N LEU A 151 10.12 59.16 -6.28
CA LEU A 151 10.47 57.75 -6.00
C LEU A 151 10.54 56.91 -7.28
N GLU A 152 9.64 57.13 -8.23
CA GLU A 152 9.72 56.50 -9.56
C GLU A 152 11.05 56.80 -10.26
N SER A 153 11.57 58.03 -10.14
CA SER A 153 12.87 58.40 -10.72
C SER A 153 14.08 57.71 -10.08
N PHE A 154 13.92 57.16 -8.88
CA PHE A 154 14.92 56.33 -8.19
C PHE A 154 14.76 54.83 -8.47
N GLY A 155 13.85 54.43 -9.37
CA GLY A 155 13.64 53.04 -9.77
C GLY A 155 12.80 52.21 -8.80
N ASP A 156 12.22 52.84 -7.76
CA ASP A 156 11.33 52.16 -6.83
C ASP A 156 9.90 52.12 -7.38
N HIS A 157 9.19 51.02 -7.12
CA HIS A 157 7.81 50.87 -7.57
C HIS A 157 6.93 51.92 -6.86
N ARG A 158 5.91 52.45 -7.54
CA ARG A 158 4.93 53.38 -6.93
C ARG A 158 4.52 52.86 -5.55
N PRO A 159 4.75 53.61 -4.46
CA PRO A 159 4.39 53.13 -3.13
C PRO A 159 2.87 52.97 -3.08
N GLN A 160 2.42 51.72 -2.91
CA GLN A 160 1.00 51.47 -2.65
C GLN A 160 0.73 51.96 -1.23
N ALA A 161 0.11 53.13 -1.11
CA ALA A 161 -0.18 53.79 0.14
C ALA A 161 -1.69 53.93 0.30
N ARG A 162 -2.15 53.93 1.56
CA ARG A 162 -3.53 54.25 1.93
C ARG A 162 -3.51 55.44 2.86
N LEU A 163 -4.45 56.36 2.66
CA LEU A 163 -4.66 57.49 3.55
C LEU A 163 -5.78 57.14 4.51
N ILE A 164 -5.45 57.03 5.79
CA ILE A 164 -6.44 56.90 6.86
C ILE A 164 -6.71 58.29 7.41
N ILE A 165 -7.96 58.71 7.34
CA ILE A 165 -8.42 60.00 7.82
C ILE A 165 -9.29 59.73 9.05
N ALA A 166 -8.79 60.10 10.22
CA ALA A 166 -9.47 59.97 11.49
C ALA A 166 -9.95 61.35 11.95
N SER A 167 -11.25 61.52 12.10
CA SER A 167 -11.88 62.80 12.33
C SER A 167 -12.85 62.74 13.50
N ILE A 168 -12.86 63.78 14.32
CA ILE A 168 -13.80 63.92 15.44
C ILE A 168 -14.57 65.23 15.31
N GLN A 169 -15.88 65.16 15.56
CA GLN A 169 -16.71 66.35 15.64
C GLN A 169 -16.71 66.90 17.06
N ARG A 170 -16.22 68.12 17.23
CA ARG A 170 -16.16 68.80 18.53
C ARG A 170 -17.53 69.39 18.91
N PRO A 171 -17.76 69.75 20.18
CA PRO A 171 -19.03 70.33 20.64
C PRO A 171 -19.39 71.66 19.95
N ASP A 172 -18.40 72.38 19.44
CA ASP A 172 -18.53 73.62 18.67
C ASP A 172 -19.00 73.40 17.21
N GLY A 173 -19.18 72.14 16.80
CA GLY A 173 -19.60 71.76 15.44
C GLY A 173 -18.46 71.65 14.43
N THR A 174 -17.23 71.99 14.82
CA THR A 174 -16.04 71.87 13.94
C THR A 174 -15.47 70.45 13.95
N TRP A 175 -14.85 70.07 12.84
CA TRP A 175 -14.21 68.78 12.65
C TRP A 175 -12.70 68.88 12.84
N LEU A 176 -12.17 68.16 13.81
CA LEU A 176 -10.72 67.97 13.96
C LEU A 176 -10.33 66.69 13.21
N THR A 177 -9.51 66.82 12.17
CA THR A 177 -9.14 65.74 11.26
C THR A 177 -7.64 65.46 11.32
N ALA A 178 -7.28 64.24 11.69
CA ALA A 178 -5.94 63.68 11.60
C ALA A 178 -5.80 62.80 10.35
N ARG A 179 -4.75 63.02 9.55
CA ARG A 179 -4.42 62.21 8.37
C ARG A 179 -3.21 61.35 8.65
N ILE A 180 -3.26 60.08 8.31
CA ILE A 180 -2.19 59.09 8.53
C ILE A 180 -1.94 58.36 7.22
N LEU A 181 -0.70 58.34 6.77
CA LEU A 181 -0.30 57.59 5.59
C LEU A 181 0.23 56.22 6.03
N SER A 182 -0.34 55.14 5.49
CA SER A 182 0.04 53.76 5.83
C SER A 182 0.43 52.98 4.57
N PRO A 183 1.44 52.09 4.63
CA PRO A 183 1.74 51.19 3.53
C PRO A 183 0.57 50.23 3.27
N ALA A 184 0.28 49.97 2.00
CA ALA A 184 -0.74 49.03 1.53
C ALA A 184 -0.14 47.65 1.16
N ASN A 185 0.97 47.25 1.79
CA ASN A 185 1.68 46.00 1.55
C ASN A 185 1.01 44.75 2.16
N GLU A 186 -0.25 44.85 2.59
CA GLU A 186 -1.03 43.77 3.21
C GLU A 186 -1.01 42.49 2.39
N ARG A 187 -1.19 42.62 1.06
CA ARG A 187 -1.20 41.48 0.15
C ARG A 187 0.15 40.75 0.12
N GLN A 188 1.26 41.49 0.17
CA GLN A 188 2.60 40.91 0.13
C GLN A 188 2.94 40.17 1.43
N VAL A 189 2.56 40.73 2.59
CA VAL A 189 2.72 40.07 3.89
C VAL A 189 1.87 38.80 3.96
N ILE A 190 0.61 38.86 3.53
CA ILE A 190 -0.29 37.68 3.50
C ILE A 190 0.24 36.62 2.54
N LEU A 191 0.66 37.01 1.32
CA LEU A 191 1.24 36.08 0.36
C LEU A 191 2.52 35.43 0.89
N SER A 192 3.39 36.18 1.56
CA SER A 192 4.61 35.64 2.16
C SER A 192 4.30 34.60 3.26
N LEU A 193 3.36 34.91 4.16
CA LEU A 193 2.93 33.98 5.21
C LEU A 193 2.25 32.72 4.65
N LEU A 194 1.41 32.88 3.63
CA LEU A 194 0.79 31.75 2.93
C LEU A 194 1.85 30.87 2.26
N MET A 195 2.80 31.46 1.55
CA MET A 195 3.89 30.72 0.90
C MET A 195 4.75 29.97 1.93
N GLN A 196 5.08 30.59 3.06
CA GLN A 196 5.82 29.93 4.14
C GLN A 196 5.02 28.75 4.73
N THR A 197 3.72 28.91 4.94
CA THR A 197 2.84 27.86 5.48
C THR A 197 2.73 26.69 4.50
N VAL A 198 2.53 26.97 3.22
CA VAL A 198 2.46 25.97 2.15
C VAL A 198 3.81 25.25 1.98
N LEU A 199 4.92 25.98 2.02
CA LEU A 199 6.25 25.36 1.97
C LEU A 199 6.44 24.39 3.14
N LEU A 200 6.13 24.83 4.37
CA LEU A 200 6.21 24.00 5.57
C LEU A 200 5.31 22.76 5.47
N TYR A 201 4.11 22.89 4.88
CA TYR A 201 3.20 21.78 4.62
C TYR A 201 3.88 20.69 3.80
N PHE A 202 4.40 21.07 2.64
CA PHE A 202 5.00 20.13 1.70
C PHE A 202 6.27 19.49 2.27
N VAL A 203 7.08 20.25 3.01
CA VAL A 203 8.25 19.73 3.70
C VAL A 203 7.85 18.66 4.72
N LEU A 204 6.84 18.92 5.55
CA LEU A 204 6.41 18.00 6.59
C LEU A 204 5.73 16.75 6.03
N VAL A 205 4.82 16.92 5.06
CA VAL A 205 4.19 15.80 4.36
C VAL A 205 5.24 14.96 3.61
N GLY A 206 6.20 15.60 2.95
CA GLY A 206 7.31 14.93 2.27
C GLY A 206 8.19 14.13 3.23
N ALA A 207 8.55 14.70 4.38
CA ALA A 207 9.31 14.01 5.42
C ALA A 207 8.57 12.77 5.96
N VAL A 208 7.29 12.91 6.30
CA VAL A 208 6.45 11.79 6.75
C VAL A 208 6.33 10.72 5.67
N ALA A 209 6.14 11.12 4.41
CA ALA A 209 6.05 10.20 3.28
C ALA A 209 7.33 9.38 3.09
N LEU A 210 8.50 10.01 3.23
CA LEU A 210 9.80 9.33 3.15
C LEU A 210 9.98 8.32 4.29
N ILE A 211 9.63 8.70 5.53
CA ILE A 211 9.70 7.81 6.69
C ILE A 211 8.78 6.60 6.50
N LEU A 212 7.51 6.83 6.13
CA LEU A 212 6.54 5.77 5.87
C LEU A 212 7.00 4.84 4.75
N ARG A 213 7.57 5.38 3.67
CA ARG A 213 8.15 4.57 2.58
C ARG A 213 9.31 3.70 3.07
N ARG A 214 10.20 4.24 3.91
CA ARG A 214 11.36 3.54 4.47
C ARG A 214 10.98 2.38 5.40
N ILE A 215 9.80 2.44 6.02
CA ILE A 215 9.27 1.37 6.89
C ILE A 215 8.42 0.37 6.08
N ALA A 216 7.49 0.85 5.26
CA ALA A 216 6.51 0.00 4.60
C ALA A 216 7.11 -0.88 3.48
N ARG A 217 8.12 -0.37 2.77
CA ARG A 217 8.78 -1.12 1.68
C ARG A 217 9.39 -2.44 2.16
N PRO A 218 10.29 -2.46 3.17
CA PRO A 218 10.87 -3.72 3.66
C PRO A 218 9.83 -4.64 4.32
N LEU A 219 8.78 -4.13 4.98
CA LEU A 219 7.69 -4.97 5.50
C LEU A 219 6.89 -5.67 4.40
N LYS A 220 6.63 -4.98 3.29
CA LYS A 220 5.97 -5.59 2.12
C LYS A 220 6.86 -6.67 1.50
N ALA A 221 8.17 -6.42 1.41
CA ALA A 221 9.13 -7.41 0.93
C ALA A 221 9.16 -8.65 1.85
N LEU A 222 9.17 -8.45 3.17
CA LEU A 222 9.10 -9.52 4.17
C LEU A 222 7.81 -10.35 4.03
N THR A 223 6.67 -9.70 3.85
CA THR A 223 5.39 -10.39 3.64
C THR A 223 5.44 -11.27 2.38
N GLY A 224 5.92 -10.71 1.27
CA GLY A 224 6.07 -11.47 0.02
C GLY A 224 7.06 -12.63 0.15
N ARG A 225 8.14 -12.45 0.92
CA ARG A 225 9.11 -13.52 1.21
C ARG A 225 8.50 -14.65 2.04
N VAL A 226 7.72 -14.33 3.08
CA VAL A 226 7.00 -15.34 3.88
C VAL A 226 6.05 -16.17 3.00
N GLU A 227 5.29 -15.52 2.11
CA GLU A 227 4.39 -16.20 1.18
C GLU A 227 5.14 -17.08 0.16
N ALA A 228 6.28 -16.61 -0.35
CA ALA A 228 7.13 -17.38 -1.26
C ALA A 228 7.78 -18.58 -0.54
N PHE A 229 8.32 -18.38 0.66
CA PHE A 229 8.92 -19.43 1.48
C PHE A 229 7.92 -20.55 1.80
N ALA A 230 6.64 -20.22 2.03
CA ALA A 230 5.60 -21.22 2.26
C ALA A 230 5.43 -22.19 1.06
N ARG A 231 5.65 -21.71 -0.17
CA ARG A 231 5.55 -22.53 -1.41
C ARG A 231 6.86 -23.24 -1.74
N GLU A 232 7.98 -22.53 -1.66
CA GLU A 232 9.27 -23.01 -2.15
C GLU A 232 10.09 -23.76 -1.09
N ARG A 233 9.94 -23.39 0.19
CA ARG A 233 10.60 -24.00 1.35
C ARG A 233 12.13 -24.10 1.24
N ASN A 234 12.74 -23.16 0.52
CA ASN A 234 14.18 -23.01 0.31
C ASN A 234 14.71 -21.74 1.00
N ALA A 235 16.02 -21.69 1.25
CA ALA A 235 16.69 -20.52 1.82
C ALA A 235 17.10 -19.51 0.74
N ASP A 236 16.88 -19.79 -0.54
CA ASP A 236 17.29 -18.91 -1.63
C ASP A 236 16.46 -17.62 -1.63
N GLY A 237 17.12 -16.51 -1.96
CA GLY A 237 16.46 -15.20 -2.04
C GLY A 237 16.13 -14.57 -0.68
N GLN A 238 16.92 -14.84 0.36
CA GLN A 238 16.78 -14.15 1.65
C GLN A 238 16.87 -12.63 1.47
N LEU A 239 16.12 -11.91 2.28
CA LEU A 239 16.06 -10.46 2.20
C LEU A 239 17.33 -9.84 2.79
N GLU A 240 17.88 -8.84 2.11
CA GLU A 240 18.93 -8.01 2.68
C GLU A 240 18.38 -7.18 3.87
N PRO A 241 19.09 -7.06 5.00
CA PRO A 241 18.65 -6.28 6.14
C PRO A 241 18.59 -4.77 5.84
N GLU A 242 17.46 -4.30 5.31
CA GLU A 242 17.19 -2.90 5.00
C GLU A 242 16.19 -2.23 5.97
N GLY A 243 16.22 -0.90 6.03
CA GLY A 243 15.25 -0.09 6.78
C GLY A 243 15.77 0.37 8.15
N PRO A 244 14.87 0.83 9.05
CA PRO A 244 15.21 1.16 10.43
C PRO A 244 15.69 -0.07 11.21
N ASP A 245 16.43 0.14 12.30
CA ASP A 245 17.09 -0.95 13.03
C ASP A 245 16.13 -2.04 13.54
N ASP A 246 14.92 -1.68 13.96
CA ASP A 246 13.91 -2.66 14.38
C ASP A 246 13.49 -3.59 13.23
N ILE A 247 13.34 -3.03 12.03
CA ILE A 247 13.00 -3.80 10.83
C ILE A 247 14.19 -4.64 10.38
N ARG A 248 15.41 -4.11 10.43
CA ARG A 248 16.63 -4.86 10.11
C ARG A 248 16.80 -6.07 11.03
N ARG A 249 16.58 -5.90 12.34
CA ARG A 249 16.62 -7.00 13.31
C ARG A 249 15.55 -8.05 13.03
N LEU A 250 14.34 -7.62 12.66
CA LEU A 250 13.27 -8.54 12.26
C LEU A 250 13.66 -9.35 11.01
N ILE A 251 14.22 -8.71 9.99
CA ILE A 251 14.70 -9.39 8.77
C ILE A 251 15.80 -10.41 9.12
N VAL A 252 16.78 -10.04 9.94
CA VAL A 252 17.84 -10.95 10.37
C VAL A 252 17.29 -12.15 11.14
N ALA A 253 16.37 -11.92 12.08
CA ALA A 253 15.73 -12.99 12.85
C ALA A 253 14.90 -13.92 11.94
N HIS A 254 14.20 -13.36 10.95
CA HIS A 254 13.45 -14.13 9.97
C HIS A 254 14.36 -14.97 9.07
N ASN A 255 15.43 -14.40 8.52
CA ASN A 255 16.41 -15.14 7.71
C ASN A 255 17.05 -16.29 8.51
N ALA A 256 17.34 -16.08 9.79
CA ALA A 256 17.84 -17.14 10.67
C ALA A 256 16.78 -18.24 10.91
N MET A 257 15.51 -17.88 11.03
CA MET A 257 14.40 -18.84 11.13
C MET A 257 14.25 -19.66 9.84
N GLU A 258 14.30 -19.03 8.67
CA GLU A 258 14.28 -19.74 7.37
C GLU A 258 15.43 -20.74 7.27
N ALA A 259 16.66 -20.29 7.53
CA ALA A 259 17.84 -21.16 7.48
C ALA A 259 17.73 -22.34 8.45
N ARG A 260 17.19 -22.12 9.65
CA ARG A 260 16.97 -23.18 10.64
C ARG A 260 15.91 -24.19 10.19
N ILE A 261 14.79 -23.72 9.63
CA ILE A 261 13.75 -24.61 9.11
C ILE A 261 14.31 -25.43 7.94
N VAL A 262 15.08 -24.79 7.07
CA VAL A 262 15.70 -25.46 5.93
C VAL A 262 16.65 -26.57 6.40
N GLY A 263 17.53 -26.26 7.37
CA GLY A 263 18.44 -27.25 7.94
C GLY A 263 17.71 -28.42 8.63
N LEU A 264 16.63 -28.16 9.37
CA LEU A 264 15.82 -29.23 9.99
C LEU A 264 15.17 -30.15 8.96
N LEU A 265 14.73 -29.58 7.84
CA LEU A 265 14.14 -30.35 6.77
C LEU A 265 15.20 -31.15 5.98
N ASP A 266 16.40 -30.58 5.75
CA ASP A 266 17.52 -31.30 5.14
C ASP A 266 17.96 -32.48 6.01
N GLU A 267 18.06 -32.27 7.32
CA GLU A 267 18.37 -33.33 8.30
C GLU A 267 17.32 -34.44 8.29
N LYS A 268 16.03 -34.07 8.20
CA LYS A 268 14.93 -35.03 8.04
C LYS A 268 15.08 -35.86 6.75
N ASP A 269 15.44 -35.23 5.63
CA ASP A 269 15.56 -35.92 4.35
C ASP A 269 16.76 -36.89 4.31
N VAL A 270 17.89 -36.50 4.92
CA VAL A 270 19.06 -37.37 5.14
C VAL A 270 18.68 -38.56 6.03
N MET A 271 17.99 -38.31 7.16
CA MET A 271 17.55 -39.36 8.08
C MET A 271 16.61 -40.36 7.39
N LEU A 272 15.65 -39.89 6.60
CA LEU A 272 14.75 -40.76 5.83
C LEU A 272 15.52 -41.57 4.79
N GLY A 273 16.56 -41.00 4.17
CA GLY A 273 17.44 -41.73 3.25
C GLY A 273 18.21 -42.86 3.93
N ALA A 274 18.81 -42.59 5.08
CA ALA A 274 19.51 -43.59 5.88
C ALA A 274 18.58 -44.72 6.33
N ILE A 275 17.40 -44.39 6.87
CA ILE A 275 16.39 -45.38 7.27
C ILE A 275 15.96 -46.23 6.07
N GLY A 276 15.74 -45.62 4.90
CA GLY A 276 15.38 -46.35 3.69
C GLY A 276 16.46 -47.33 3.24
N HIS A 277 17.72 -46.91 3.26
CA HIS A 277 18.84 -47.79 2.94
C HIS A 277 18.95 -48.96 3.94
N ASP A 278 18.91 -48.65 5.24
CA ASP A 278 19.06 -49.63 6.32
C ASP A 278 17.90 -50.64 6.37
N LEU A 279 16.72 -50.29 5.88
CA LEU A 279 15.59 -51.22 5.72
C LEU A 279 15.66 -52.04 4.43
N LYS A 280 16.23 -51.51 3.33
CA LYS A 280 16.39 -52.26 2.08
C LYS A 280 17.42 -53.37 2.18
N THR A 281 18.52 -53.18 2.92
CA THR A 281 19.55 -54.23 3.10
C THR A 281 19.01 -55.53 3.70
N PRO A 282 18.29 -55.54 4.84
CA PRO A 282 17.72 -56.77 5.38
C PRO A 282 16.62 -57.36 4.49
N LEU A 283 15.85 -56.55 3.76
CA LEU A 283 14.85 -57.05 2.79
C LEU A 283 15.51 -57.78 1.62
N ALA A 284 16.62 -57.24 1.08
CA ALA A 284 17.42 -57.93 0.06
C ALA A 284 18.01 -59.24 0.59
N ALA A 285 18.50 -59.25 1.84
CA ALA A 285 19.00 -60.48 2.47
C ALA A 285 17.88 -61.52 2.66
N LEU A 286 16.68 -61.10 3.06
CA LEU A 286 15.50 -61.98 3.13
C LEU A 286 15.16 -62.54 1.75
N ARG A 287 15.23 -61.71 0.70
CA ARG A 287 14.98 -62.16 -0.68
C ARG A 287 15.94 -63.26 -1.13
N VAL A 288 17.21 -63.18 -0.74
CA VAL A 288 18.18 -64.25 -1.03
C VAL A 288 17.90 -65.50 -0.17
N ARG A 289 17.53 -65.33 1.10
CA ARG A 289 17.26 -66.45 2.01
C ARG A 289 16.06 -67.30 1.57
N ILE A 290 15.04 -66.70 0.97
CA ILE A 290 13.88 -67.47 0.49
C ILE A 290 14.21 -68.38 -0.70
N GLU A 291 15.34 -68.16 -1.40
CA GLU A 291 15.77 -69.06 -2.47
C GLU A 291 16.11 -70.46 -1.95
N ALA A 292 16.38 -70.61 -0.65
CA ALA A 292 16.62 -71.89 0.01
C ALA A 292 15.33 -72.63 0.44
N VAL A 293 14.14 -72.04 0.20
CA VAL A 293 12.85 -72.69 0.48
C VAL A 293 12.55 -73.70 -0.62
N GLU A 294 12.33 -74.97 -0.25
CA GLU A 294 12.09 -76.06 -1.20
C GLU A 294 10.69 -76.02 -1.84
N ASP A 295 9.68 -75.54 -1.11
CA ASP A 295 8.32 -75.38 -1.64
C ASP A 295 8.24 -74.13 -2.52
N GLU A 296 8.10 -74.35 -3.84
CA GLU A 296 7.99 -73.29 -4.85
C GLU A 296 6.83 -72.31 -4.58
N ASN A 297 5.68 -72.82 -4.11
CA ASN A 297 4.50 -72.01 -3.86
C ASN A 297 4.70 -71.14 -2.62
N GLU A 298 5.32 -71.69 -1.58
CA GLU A 298 5.67 -70.92 -0.39
C GLU A 298 6.74 -69.86 -0.71
N ARG A 299 7.78 -70.23 -1.47
CA ARG A 299 8.81 -69.32 -1.96
C ARG A 299 8.21 -68.17 -2.76
N ALA A 300 7.33 -68.45 -3.71
CA ALA A 300 6.65 -67.44 -4.53
C ALA A 300 5.80 -66.46 -3.68
N ARG A 301 5.10 -66.95 -2.65
CA ARG A 301 4.31 -66.11 -1.73
C ARG A 301 5.19 -65.22 -0.86
N MET A 302 6.30 -65.76 -0.35
CA MET A 302 7.27 -64.99 0.44
C MET A 302 7.95 -63.92 -0.42
N ALA A 303 8.33 -64.29 -1.65
CA ALA A 303 8.87 -63.41 -2.67
C ALA A 303 7.95 -62.21 -2.93
N ALA A 304 6.66 -62.47 -3.18
CA ALA A 304 5.65 -61.43 -3.38
C ALA A 304 5.48 -60.53 -2.15
N THR A 305 5.50 -61.11 -0.94
CA THR A 305 5.38 -60.35 0.31
C THR A 305 6.56 -59.40 0.53
N ILE A 306 7.79 -59.85 0.28
CA ILE A 306 8.99 -59.01 0.39
C ILE A 306 8.93 -57.87 -0.62
N GLU A 307 8.49 -58.15 -1.85
CA GLU A 307 8.36 -57.13 -2.89
C GLU A 307 7.29 -56.08 -2.53
N ASP A 308 6.18 -56.51 -1.96
CA ASP A 308 5.15 -55.60 -1.45
C ASP A 308 5.68 -54.71 -0.32
N ILE A 309 6.52 -55.23 0.59
CA ILE A 309 7.17 -54.43 1.65
C ILE A 309 8.14 -53.41 1.04
N ASN A 310 8.95 -53.81 0.05
CA ASN A 310 9.86 -52.90 -0.66
C ASN A 310 9.11 -51.74 -1.31
N ARG A 311 8.05 -52.04 -2.09
CA ARG A 311 7.19 -51.03 -2.70
C ARG A 311 6.58 -50.10 -1.65
N SER A 312 6.12 -50.69 -0.55
CA SER A 312 5.53 -49.95 0.56
C SER A 312 6.48 -48.96 1.21
N LEU A 313 7.71 -49.40 1.46
CA LEU A 313 8.77 -48.58 2.00
C LEU A 313 9.10 -47.42 1.05
N ASP A 314 9.22 -47.71 -0.25
CA ASP A 314 9.50 -46.69 -1.25
C ASP A 314 8.39 -45.63 -1.32
N ASP A 315 7.12 -46.02 -1.22
CA ASP A 315 5.99 -45.09 -1.17
C ASP A 315 6.03 -44.20 0.08
N ILE A 316 6.27 -44.77 1.26
CA ILE A 316 6.35 -44.02 2.54
C ILE A 316 7.47 -42.99 2.48
N LEU A 317 8.67 -43.42 2.09
CA LEU A 317 9.84 -42.54 2.01
C LEU A 317 9.63 -41.41 1.00
N SER A 318 8.87 -41.68 -0.05
CA SER A 318 8.63 -40.71 -1.10
C SER A 318 7.57 -39.72 -0.71
N LEU A 319 6.46 -40.18 -0.13
CA LEU A 319 5.46 -39.30 0.47
C LEU A 319 6.08 -38.39 1.53
N ALA A 320 7.01 -38.92 2.35
CA ALA A 320 7.72 -38.13 3.37
C ALA A 320 8.64 -37.05 2.78
N ARG A 321 9.06 -37.19 1.52
CA ARG A 321 9.89 -36.23 0.76
C ARG A 321 9.08 -35.30 -0.15
N VAL A 322 7.79 -35.58 -0.39
CA VAL A 322 6.93 -34.69 -1.20
C VAL A 322 6.88 -33.30 -0.57
N GLY A 323 6.91 -32.26 -1.42
CA GLY A 323 6.93 -30.87 -0.98
C GLY A 323 8.33 -30.32 -0.67
N ARG A 324 9.39 -31.12 -0.88
CA ARG A 324 10.78 -30.68 -0.99
C ARG A 324 11.49 -31.38 -2.15
N PRO A 325 11.07 -31.09 -3.38
CA PRO A 325 11.76 -31.63 -4.52
C PRO A 325 13.09 -30.89 -4.65
N SER A 326 14.18 -31.64 -4.54
CA SER A 326 15.50 -31.22 -5.01
C SER A 326 15.48 -30.85 -6.50
N ASP A 327 14.49 -31.36 -7.23
CA ASP A 327 14.44 -31.29 -8.67
C ASP A 327 13.84 -29.95 -9.12
N PRO A 328 14.54 -29.20 -10.00
CA PRO A 328 14.06 -27.94 -10.52
C PRO A 328 12.78 -28.14 -11.33
N LEU A 329 11.99 -27.08 -11.44
CA LEU A 329 10.93 -27.02 -12.45
C LEU A 329 11.59 -26.87 -13.82
N GLU A 330 11.42 -27.86 -14.67
CA GLU A 330 12.00 -27.87 -16.01
C GLU A 330 10.88 -27.86 -17.05
N THR A 331 11.09 -27.09 -18.11
CA THR A 331 10.18 -27.06 -19.27
C THR A 331 10.18 -28.44 -19.92
N THR A 332 9.15 -29.21 -19.63
CA THR A 332 9.04 -30.62 -20.05
C THR A 332 7.83 -30.81 -20.95
N GLU A 333 7.99 -31.63 -21.99
CA GLU A 333 6.89 -32.08 -22.82
C GLU A 333 6.14 -33.21 -22.10
N LEU A 334 4.97 -32.88 -21.53
CA LEU A 334 4.15 -33.81 -20.76
C LEU A 334 3.66 -34.99 -21.61
N SER A 335 3.33 -34.76 -22.88
CA SER A 335 2.95 -35.83 -23.81
C SER A 335 4.05 -36.87 -23.96
N ALA A 336 5.31 -36.44 -24.12
CA ALA A 336 6.45 -37.35 -24.21
C ALA A 336 6.65 -38.12 -22.91
N LEU A 337 6.52 -37.44 -21.76
CA LEU A 337 6.62 -38.09 -20.45
C LEU A 337 5.53 -39.16 -20.24
N VAL A 338 4.31 -38.90 -20.69
CA VAL A 338 3.21 -39.88 -20.67
C VAL A 338 3.56 -41.06 -21.57
N THR A 339 3.96 -40.81 -22.82
CA THR A 339 4.36 -41.87 -23.76
C THR A 339 5.48 -42.75 -23.20
N ASP A 340 6.51 -42.16 -22.60
CA ASP A 340 7.59 -42.91 -21.95
C ASP A 340 7.06 -43.85 -20.85
N VAL A 341 6.18 -43.35 -19.98
CA VAL A 341 5.61 -44.17 -18.90
C VAL A 341 4.75 -45.29 -19.45
N MET A 342 3.93 -45.04 -20.47
CA MET A 342 3.11 -46.07 -21.09
C MET A 342 3.98 -47.15 -21.75
N GLY A 343 5.04 -46.75 -22.47
CA GLY A 343 5.98 -47.67 -23.09
C GLY A 343 6.64 -48.63 -22.09
N GLU A 344 6.96 -48.15 -20.88
CA GLU A 344 7.49 -49.03 -19.81
C GLU A 344 6.52 -50.17 -19.44
N TYR A 345 5.21 -49.92 -19.41
CA TYR A 345 4.21 -50.94 -19.10
C TYR A 345 3.89 -51.84 -20.31
N GLU A 346 3.90 -51.27 -21.52
CA GLU A 346 3.77 -52.05 -22.78
C GLU A 346 4.92 -53.06 -22.92
N ASP A 347 6.16 -52.65 -22.63
CA ASP A 347 7.34 -53.52 -22.63
C ASP A 347 7.25 -54.66 -21.59
N MET A 348 6.50 -54.46 -20.50
CA MET A 348 6.20 -55.48 -19.50
C MET A 348 5.05 -56.42 -19.92
N GLY A 349 4.37 -56.14 -21.03
CA GLY A 349 3.24 -56.91 -21.53
C GLY A 349 1.91 -56.63 -20.82
N GLU A 350 1.80 -55.50 -20.11
CA GLU A 350 0.57 -55.09 -19.43
C GLU A 350 -0.46 -54.49 -20.42
N ASP A 351 -1.76 -54.65 -20.15
CA ASP A 351 -2.83 -54.09 -21.00
C ASP A 351 -3.01 -52.60 -20.74
N VAL A 352 -2.16 -51.81 -21.38
CA VAL A 352 -2.22 -50.35 -21.36
C VAL A 352 -2.50 -49.80 -22.74
N THR A 353 -3.25 -48.71 -22.84
CA THR A 353 -3.54 -48.05 -24.11
C THR A 353 -3.40 -46.54 -23.96
N LEU A 354 -2.55 -45.93 -24.78
CA LEU A 354 -2.49 -44.48 -24.93
C LEU A 354 -3.54 -44.03 -25.96
N GLU A 355 -4.55 -43.30 -25.51
CA GLU A 355 -5.61 -42.73 -26.35
C GLU A 355 -5.20 -41.33 -26.84
N ASP A 356 -6.18 -40.45 -27.11
CA ASP A 356 -5.95 -39.09 -27.59
C ASP A 356 -4.98 -38.34 -26.67
N THR A 357 -3.89 -37.88 -27.29
CA THR A 357 -2.80 -37.19 -26.60
C THR A 357 -2.47 -35.92 -27.36
N VAL A 358 -2.60 -34.79 -26.68
CA VAL A 358 -2.21 -33.48 -27.21
C VAL A 358 -0.81 -33.12 -26.74
N ARG A 359 -0.02 -32.50 -27.61
CA ARG A 359 1.29 -31.97 -27.24
C ARG A 359 1.16 -30.83 -26.24
N ILE A 360 1.65 -31.04 -25.02
CA ILE A 360 1.64 -30.05 -23.94
C ILE A 360 3.05 -29.89 -23.38
N VAL A 361 3.51 -28.65 -23.30
CA VAL A 361 4.82 -28.29 -22.73
C VAL A 361 4.58 -27.30 -21.58
N LEU A 362 5.07 -27.62 -20.38
CA LEU A 362 4.93 -26.78 -19.19
C LEU A 362 6.09 -26.99 -18.21
N PRO A 363 6.38 -26.03 -17.31
CA PRO A 363 7.33 -26.22 -16.22
C PRO A 363 6.79 -27.26 -15.22
N LEU A 364 7.49 -28.39 -15.07
CA LEU A 364 7.09 -29.45 -14.14
C LEU A 364 8.32 -30.19 -13.60
N ARG A 365 8.12 -31.01 -12.58
CA ARG A 365 9.16 -31.89 -12.02
C ARG A 365 8.94 -33.30 -12.53
N ALA A 366 9.64 -33.65 -13.62
CA ALA A 366 9.38 -34.86 -14.41
C ALA A 366 9.50 -36.15 -13.58
N THR A 367 10.47 -36.21 -12.66
CA THR A 367 10.69 -37.34 -11.74
C THR A 367 9.46 -37.63 -10.87
N TRP A 368 8.89 -36.60 -10.26
CA TRP A 368 7.71 -36.70 -9.41
C TRP A 368 6.47 -37.02 -10.22
N LEU A 369 6.29 -36.36 -11.37
CA LEU A 369 5.12 -36.60 -12.20
C LEU A 369 5.13 -38.02 -12.81
N ARG A 370 6.29 -38.51 -13.26
CA ARG A 370 6.50 -39.92 -13.67
C ARG A 370 6.03 -40.88 -12.58
N ARG A 371 6.36 -40.57 -11.33
CA ARG A 371 5.98 -41.39 -10.18
C ARG A 371 4.49 -41.36 -9.89
N ALA A 372 3.86 -40.19 -9.95
CA ALA A 372 2.40 -40.08 -9.83
C ALA A 372 1.70 -40.91 -10.91
N MET A 373 2.15 -40.82 -12.16
CA MET A 373 1.60 -41.59 -13.28
C MET A 373 1.78 -43.10 -13.08
N ARG A 374 2.98 -43.57 -12.73
CA ARG A 374 3.21 -44.99 -12.41
C ARG A 374 2.28 -45.49 -11.30
N ASN A 375 2.03 -44.69 -10.27
CA ASN A 375 1.10 -45.08 -9.20
C ASN A 375 -0.35 -45.17 -9.69
N LEU A 376 -0.80 -44.22 -10.53
CA LEU A 376 -2.16 -44.22 -11.07
C LEU A 376 -2.36 -45.36 -12.07
N VAL A 377 -1.42 -45.57 -12.99
CA VAL A 377 -1.47 -46.66 -13.99
C VAL A 377 -1.37 -48.03 -13.32
N SER A 378 -0.46 -48.21 -12.36
CA SER A 378 -0.37 -49.46 -11.59
C SER A 378 -1.67 -49.74 -10.82
N ASN A 379 -2.33 -48.71 -10.30
CA ASN A 379 -3.63 -48.87 -9.64
C ASN A 379 -4.71 -49.30 -10.64
N ALA A 380 -4.77 -48.66 -11.81
CA ALA A 380 -5.71 -49.00 -12.88
C ALA A 380 -5.56 -50.46 -13.35
N LEU A 381 -4.32 -50.89 -13.64
CA LEU A 381 -4.01 -52.27 -14.04
C LEU A 381 -4.40 -53.27 -12.93
N ARG A 382 -4.11 -52.95 -11.68
CA ARG A 382 -4.37 -53.86 -10.57
C ARG A 382 -5.86 -54.11 -10.32
N TYR A 383 -6.67 -53.06 -10.34
CA TYR A 383 -8.08 -53.15 -9.98
C TYR A 383 -9.02 -53.31 -11.18
N GLY A 384 -8.62 -52.84 -12.37
CA GLY A 384 -9.43 -52.90 -13.58
C GLY A 384 -8.82 -53.70 -14.72
N GLN A 385 -7.68 -54.38 -14.52
CA GLN A 385 -6.95 -55.22 -15.50
C GLN A 385 -6.41 -54.50 -16.74
N ARG A 386 -6.97 -53.33 -17.06
CA ARG A 386 -6.61 -52.50 -18.19
C ARG A 386 -6.52 -51.04 -17.77
N ALA A 387 -5.58 -50.30 -18.33
CA ALA A 387 -5.45 -48.85 -18.15
C ALA A 387 -5.51 -48.10 -19.48
N ARG A 388 -6.47 -47.18 -19.62
CA ARG A 388 -6.59 -46.27 -20.76
C ARG A 388 -6.17 -44.87 -20.33
N VAL A 389 -5.21 -44.28 -21.03
CA VAL A 389 -4.62 -42.98 -20.65
C VAL A 389 -4.80 -41.97 -21.77
N SER A 390 -5.36 -40.80 -21.45
CA SER A 390 -5.53 -39.69 -22.39
C SER A 390 -5.01 -38.38 -21.80
N LEU A 391 -4.52 -37.49 -22.67
CA LEU A 391 -3.98 -36.19 -22.29
C LEU A 391 -4.58 -35.10 -23.17
N GLU A 392 -5.33 -34.21 -22.53
CA GLU A 392 -6.05 -33.13 -23.20
C GLU A 392 -5.76 -31.76 -22.59
N ARG A 393 -6.18 -30.71 -23.28
CA ARG A 393 -6.19 -29.33 -22.78
C ARG A 393 -7.63 -28.90 -22.55
N GLU A 394 -7.97 -28.55 -21.32
CA GLU A 394 -9.32 -28.14 -20.90
C GLU A 394 -9.20 -26.92 -19.98
N ASP A 395 -9.94 -25.84 -20.24
CA ASP A 395 -10.02 -24.64 -19.39
C ASP A 395 -8.68 -24.02 -18.94
N GLY A 396 -7.62 -24.15 -19.75
CA GLY A 396 -6.29 -23.64 -19.39
C GLY A 396 -5.47 -24.58 -18.50
N GLU A 397 -5.90 -25.82 -18.33
CA GLU A 397 -5.20 -26.90 -17.62
C GLU A 397 -4.80 -28.02 -18.59
N ALA A 398 -3.72 -28.73 -18.25
CA ALA A 398 -3.43 -30.05 -18.78
C ALA A 398 -4.21 -31.07 -17.98
N VAL A 399 -5.04 -31.87 -18.66
CA VAL A 399 -5.89 -32.87 -18.01
C VAL A 399 -5.45 -34.25 -18.46
N LEU A 400 -4.81 -34.97 -17.55
CA LEU A 400 -4.41 -36.36 -17.73
C LEU A 400 -5.46 -37.26 -17.09
N ARG A 401 -6.09 -38.12 -17.88
CA ARG A 401 -7.10 -39.09 -17.43
C ARG A 401 -6.52 -40.48 -17.50
N ILE A 402 -6.70 -41.24 -16.43
CA ILE A 402 -6.39 -42.67 -16.36
C ILE A 402 -7.69 -43.39 -16.03
N GLU A 403 -8.18 -44.17 -16.99
CA GLU A 403 -9.41 -44.96 -16.87
C GLU A 403 -9.08 -46.44 -16.68
N ASP A 404 -9.83 -47.08 -15.78
CA ASP A 404 -9.81 -48.53 -15.59
C ASP A 404 -11.21 -49.13 -15.80
N ASP A 405 -11.27 -50.46 -15.91
CA ASP A 405 -12.51 -51.24 -15.99
C ASP A 405 -12.78 -52.02 -14.69
N GLY A 406 -12.35 -51.45 -13.56
CA GLY A 406 -12.51 -52.04 -12.23
C GLY A 406 -13.90 -51.83 -11.63
N PRO A 407 -14.13 -52.29 -10.38
CA PRO A 407 -15.42 -52.14 -9.70
C PRO A 407 -15.76 -50.71 -9.29
N GLY A 408 -14.84 -49.75 -9.50
CA GLY A 408 -14.92 -48.37 -9.01
C GLY A 408 -14.86 -48.28 -7.48
N ILE A 409 -15.30 -47.14 -6.95
CA ILE A 409 -15.27 -46.82 -5.51
C ILE A 409 -16.67 -46.37 -5.07
N PRO A 410 -17.25 -46.90 -3.99
CA PRO A 410 -18.50 -46.38 -3.42
C PRO A 410 -18.43 -44.85 -3.20
N GLU A 411 -19.45 -44.11 -3.61
CA GLU A 411 -19.39 -42.63 -3.63
C GLU A 411 -19.01 -42.01 -2.27
N GLY A 412 -19.50 -42.58 -1.17
CA GLY A 412 -19.19 -42.13 0.19
C GLY A 412 -17.74 -42.36 0.63
N ASP A 413 -17.00 -43.24 -0.07
CA ASP A 413 -15.62 -43.60 0.25
C ASP A 413 -14.60 -42.94 -0.68
N ILE A 414 -15.01 -42.30 -1.79
CA ILE A 414 -14.10 -41.66 -2.76
C ILE A 414 -13.16 -40.66 -2.09
N LEU A 415 -13.71 -39.76 -1.26
CA LEU A 415 -12.91 -38.76 -0.56
C LEU A 415 -11.95 -39.42 0.46
N ARG A 416 -12.43 -40.45 1.17
CA ARG A 416 -11.63 -41.18 2.17
C ARG A 416 -10.48 -41.94 1.51
N MET A 417 -10.69 -42.49 0.32
CA MET A 417 -9.67 -43.21 -0.45
C MET A 417 -8.46 -42.36 -0.86
N MET A 418 -8.57 -41.03 -0.76
CA MET A 418 -7.44 -40.13 -0.97
C MET A 418 -6.59 -39.91 0.30
N GLU A 419 -7.05 -40.33 1.47
CA GLU A 419 -6.33 -40.21 2.74
C GLU A 419 -5.24 -41.28 2.87
N PRO A 420 -4.07 -40.94 3.47
CA PRO A 420 -2.97 -41.89 3.61
C PRO A 420 -3.37 -43.17 4.36
N PHE A 421 -2.85 -44.31 3.90
CA PHE A 421 -3.10 -45.65 4.47
C PHE A 421 -4.54 -46.15 4.36
N THR A 422 -5.40 -45.48 3.58
CA THR A 422 -6.79 -45.90 3.39
C THR A 422 -6.92 -46.94 2.28
N ARG A 423 -7.75 -47.96 2.52
CA ARG A 423 -8.11 -49.03 1.57
C ARG A 423 -9.60 -49.36 1.68
N LEU A 424 -10.19 -49.86 0.59
CA LEU A 424 -11.59 -50.32 0.54
C LEU A 424 -11.82 -51.63 1.30
N GLU A 425 -10.86 -52.54 1.25
CA GLU A 425 -10.92 -53.81 1.99
C GLU A 425 -10.16 -53.71 3.31
N ALA A 426 -10.83 -54.02 4.43
CA ALA A 426 -10.20 -54.14 5.75
C ALA A 426 -9.33 -55.41 5.91
N SER A 427 -9.44 -56.36 4.97
CA SER A 427 -8.72 -57.63 5.00
C SER A 427 -7.35 -57.51 4.34
N ARG A 428 -6.30 -57.97 5.04
CA ARG A 428 -4.95 -58.19 4.50
C ARG A 428 -4.93 -59.38 3.53
N ASN A 429 -5.80 -59.39 2.52
CA ASN A 429 -5.68 -60.38 1.46
C ASN A 429 -4.47 -60.00 0.59
N THR A 430 -3.48 -60.88 0.57
CA THR A 430 -2.20 -60.73 -0.15
C THR A 430 -2.35 -60.57 -1.66
N ALA A 431 -3.52 -60.89 -2.23
CA ALA A 431 -3.79 -60.74 -3.66
C ALA A 431 -3.89 -59.27 -4.12
N THR A 432 -4.41 -58.36 -3.29
CA THR A 432 -4.67 -56.96 -3.68
C THR A 432 -3.65 -55.96 -3.13
N GLY A 433 -2.62 -56.43 -2.40
CA GLY A 433 -1.42 -55.77 -1.81
C GLY A 433 -1.15 -54.26 -1.98
N GLY A 434 -0.21 -53.71 -1.24
CA GLY A 434 0.10 -52.27 -1.31
C GLY A 434 -0.56 -51.43 -0.22
N THR A 435 -0.04 -50.23 -0.09
CA THR A 435 -0.02 -49.44 1.14
C THR A 435 -1.22 -48.55 1.37
N GLY A 436 -2.04 -48.31 0.34
CA GLY A 436 -3.00 -47.21 0.38
C GLY A 436 -2.32 -45.83 0.32
N LEU A 437 -1.06 -45.74 -0.11
CA LEU A 437 -0.34 -44.45 -0.25
C LEU A 437 -0.25 -43.97 -1.70
N GLY A 438 -0.50 -44.81 -2.69
CA GLY A 438 -0.34 -44.47 -4.10
C GLY A 438 -1.18 -43.26 -4.53
N LEU A 439 -2.48 -43.27 -4.19
CA LEU A 439 -3.41 -42.16 -4.48
C LEU A 439 -3.05 -40.89 -3.69
N THR A 440 -2.68 -41.03 -2.41
CA THR A 440 -2.24 -39.91 -1.58
C THR A 440 -0.96 -39.28 -2.12
N LEU A 441 -0.01 -40.08 -2.60
CA LEU A 441 1.23 -39.62 -3.22
C LEU A 441 0.94 -38.90 -4.55
N ALA A 442 0.10 -39.47 -5.41
CA ALA A 442 -0.31 -38.82 -6.66
C ALA A 442 -1.00 -37.48 -6.40
N ARG A 443 -1.88 -37.41 -5.39
CA ARG A 443 -2.52 -36.16 -4.96
C ARG A 443 -1.50 -35.14 -4.46
N ALA A 444 -0.60 -35.54 -3.57
CA ALA A 444 0.39 -34.64 -3.00
C ALA A 444 1.34 -34.09 -4.09
N ILE A 445 1.65 -34.87 -5.12
CA ILE A 445 2.40 -34.44 -6.29
C ILE A 445 1.59 -33.47 -7.15
N ALA A 446 0.28 -33.68 -7.33
CA ALA A 446 -0.61 -32.76 -8.01
C ALA A 446 -0.65 -31.39 -7.30
N ASP A 447 -0.91 -31.40 -5.99
CA ASP A 447 -0.98 -30.21 -5.15
C ASP A 447 0.34 -29.42 -5.18
N GLN A 448 1.48 -30.13 -5.20
CA GLN A 448 2.82 -29.55 -5.32
C GLN A 448 3.05 -28.82 -6.66
N HIS A 449 2.32 -29.17 -7.71
CA HIS A 449 2.33 -28.47 -9.00
C HIS A 449 1.20 -27.43 -9.12
N GLY A 450 0.49 -27.13 -8.03
CA GLY A 450 -0.67 -26.23 -8.03
C GLY A 450 -1.91 -26.81 -8.73
N GLY A 451 -1.90 -28.11 -8.98
CA GLY A 451 -2.96 -28.85 -9.65
C GLY A 451 -3.91 -29.55 -8.67
N SER A 452 -4.65 -30.53 -9.19
CA SER A 452 -5.54 -31.38 -8.37
C SER A 452 -5.65 -32.78 -8.94
N LEU A 453 -6.00 -33.74 -8.06
CA LEU A 453 -6.35 -35.11 -8.45
C LEU A 453 -7.80 -35.38 -8.03
N VAL A 454 -8.63 -35.77 -8.99
CA VAL A 454 -10.05 -36.10 -8.78
C VAL A 454 -10.30 -37.54 -9.20
N LEU A 455 -11.06 -38.27 -8.39
CA LEU A 455 -11.52 -39.61 -8.69
C LEU A 455 -13.03 -39.57 -8.97
N ALA A 456 -13.47 -40.25 -10.02
CA ALA A 456 -14.89 -40.41 -10.32
C ALA A 456 -15.16 -41.82 -10.85
N ASN A 457 -16.34 -42.37 -10.57
CA ASN A 457 -16.76 -43.62 -11.18
C ASN A 457 -17.17 -43.40 -12.64
N ARG A 458 -16.82 -44.35 -13.50
CA ARG A 458 -17.33 -44.45 -14.86
C ARG A 458 -18.64 -45.22 -14.83
N TRP A 459 -19.69 -44.65 -15.41
CA TRP A 459 -21.03 -45.24 -15.41
C TRP A 459 -21.48 -45.61 -16.82
N GLN A 460 -22.02 -46.81 -16.97
CA GLN A 460 -22.68 -47.25 -18.19
C GLN A 460 -23.99 -47.94 -17.83
N ALA A 461 -25.10 -47.51 -18.44
CA ALA A 461 -26.44 -48.05 -18.18
C ALA A 461 -26.83 -48.11 -16.68
N GLY A 462 -26.34 -47.16 -15.88
CA GLY A 462 -26.63 -47.08 -14.43
C GLY A 462 -25.79 -48.01 -13.55
N GLN A 463 -24.78 -48.68 -14.12
CA GLN A 463 -23.82 -49.50 -13.38
C GLN A 463 -22.42 -48.88 -13.45
N VAL A 464 -21.65 -49.06 -12.38
CA VAL A 464 -20.23 -48.68 -12.37
C VAL A 464 -19.48 -49.68 -13.23
N VAL A 465 -18.77 -49.16 -14.24
CA VAL A 465 -17.97 -49.96 -15.19
C VAL A 465 -16.48 -49.67 -15.06
N GLY A 466 -16.07 -48.85 -14.09
CA GLY A 466 -14.68 -48.45 -13.91
C GLY A 466 -14.50 -47.24 -13.01
N LEU A 467 -13.25 -46.85 -12.83
CA LEU A 467 -12.83 -45.60 -12.21
C LEU A 467 -12.11 -44.73 -13.23
N ILE A 468 -12.23 -43.40 -13.08
CA ILE A 468 -11.38 -42.42 -13.76
C ILE A 468 -10.63 -41.59 -12.72
N ALA A 469 -9.30 -41.61 -12.81
CA ALA A 469 -8.42 -40.70 -12.09
C ALA A 469 -8.02 -39.55 -13.00
N THR A 470 -8.42 -38.34 -12.64
CA THR A 470 -8.19 -37.12 -13.41
C THR A 470 -7.17 -36.24 -12.68
N LEU A 471 -5.98 -36.13 -13.25
CA LEU A 471 -4.91 -35.25 -12.79
C LEU A 471 -4.95 -33.95 -13.61
N ARG A 472 -5.19 -32.82 -12.95
CA ARG A 472 -5.25 -31.48 -13.58
C ARG A 472 -4.03 -30.68 -13.19
N LEU A 473 -3.34 -30.10 -14.15
CA LEU A 473 -2.16 -29.25 -13.94
C LEU A 473 -2.35 -27.90 -14.64
N PRO A 474 -2.14 -26.76 -13.96
CA PRO A 474 -2.30 -25.45 -14.59
C PRO A 474 -1.24 -25.23 -15.68
N LEU A 475 -1.66 -24.76 -16.87
CA LEU A 475 -0.73 -24.45 -17.97
C LEU A 475 -0.06 -23.08 -17.83
N ALA A 476 -0.55 -22.25 -16.91
CA ALA A 476 0.00 -20.94 -16.59
C ALA A 476 0.33 -20.87 -15.10
N ALA A 477 1.57 -20.48 -14.78
CA ALA A 477 1.95 -19.96 -13.47
C ALA A 477 2.17 -18.45 -13.59
#